data_AF-F3FIR5-F1
#
_entry.id   AF-F3FIR5-F1
#
_cell.length_a   1.000
_cell.length_b   1.000
_cell.length_c   1.000
_cell.angle_alpha   90.00
_cell.angle_beta   90.00
_cell.angle_gamma   90.00
#
_symmetry.space_group_name_H-M   'P 1'
#
loop_
_entity.id
_entity.type
_entity.pdbx_description
1 polymer ?
#
loop_
_entity_poly.entity_id
_entity_poly.type
_entity_poly.pdbx_seq_one_letter_code
_entity_poly.pdbx_strand_id
1 'polypeptide(L)'
;MNILSPGIYLTNRLRFPAKFAVLAIIIVIPLIVLGLRVFNSLNASIDTVAQERVGREYLQLTTPVMRLSMLQRAVSNRLLAGDASAAQDMTSNRAQLETALANLADMDARQGQQLETENRVQRLRESTRSLMDSIKPGLSQDEVFAQWNEQLAQTLNFIYYVSATSGMVLDEDYASLFLIDLSTIRMPREINVAGQIRGITAGFIAGQGLSVSMRGSLESLLKIELQFRAELEQSIRLLKRRSPELAARISDPITAATAAMDSFRGDLHAYVKGTEFSVQQGQALSARGNVVVSGLYKAQDEIQTALQDELNTRYDALVLQREVVIAMCVIMGLLLLYAFCSIYRALRLTIDSLLGVTRRLGEGDLSARVAVVSKDEVADIANGLNLMADAFASSISHMDRTSYELTDVASRLGASIGLAKQSMNAQQAETEQVATAINEMTASVADVAQNTEGAALAADEANTASRNGLRIMHQAHST
;
A
#
# COMPACT_ATOMS: atom_id res chain seq x y z
N MET A 1 -20.63 30.96 -8.29
CA MET A 1 -19.80 30.73 -7.08
C MET A 1 -18.60 29.90 -7.49
N ASN A 2 -17.38 30.42 -7.32
CA ASN A 2 -16.16 29.70 -7.70
C ASN A 2 -15.94 28.54 -6.72
N ILE A 3 -16.02 27.28 -7.18
CA ILE A 3 -15.81 26.07 -6.35
C ILE A 3 -14.44 26.07 -5.66
N LEU A 4 -13.46 26.76 -6.25
CA LEU A 4 -12.08 26.85 -5.73
C LEU A 4 -11.88 27.95 -4.67
N SER A 5 -12.85 28.84 -4.45
CA SER A 5 -12.68 29.98 -3.53
C SER A 5 -12.32 29.58 -2.08
N PRO A 6 -12.85 28.49 -1.49
CA PRO A 6 -12.46 28.08 -0.14
C PRO A 6 -11.01 27.56 -0.09
N GLY A 7 -10.60 26.82 -1.12
CA GLY A 7 -9.24 26.27 -1.23
C GLY A 7 -8.19 27.36 -1.40
N ILE A 8 -8.46 28.35 -2.26
CA ILE A 8 -7.58 29.51 -2.44
C ILE A 8 -7.46 30.32 -1.14
N TYR A 9 -8.58 30.55 -0.44
CA TYR A 9 -8.59 31.26 0.83
C TYR A 9 -7.71 30.59 1.90
N LEU A 10 -7.81 29.27 2.04
CA LEU A 10 -6.98 28.50 2.98
C LEU A 10 -5.50 28.52 2.58
N THR A 11 -5.20 28.31 1.31
CA THR A 11 -3.83 28.17 0.79
C THR A 11 -3.07 29.49 0.85
N ASN A 12 -3.74 30.64 0.72
CA ASN A 12 -3.09 31.95 0.80
C ASN A 12 -2.62 32.34 2.21
N ARG A 13 -3.12 31.69 3.27
CA ARG A 13 -2.72 31.96 4.66
C ARG A 13 -1.60 31.06 5.18
N LEU A 14 -1.26 29.99 4.45
CA LEU A 14 -0.25 29.03 4.86
C LEU A 14 1.11 29.34 4.24
N ARG A 15 2.20 29.16 5.00
CA ARG A 15 3.55 29.14 4.45
C ARG A 15 3.76 27.85 3.65
N PHE A 16 4.72 27.85 2.72
CA PHE A 16 4.99 26.69 1.85
C PHE A 16 5.13 25.34 2.60
N PRO A 17 5.84 25.21 3.75
CA PRO A 17 5.89 23.95 4.48
C PRO A 17 4.51 23.41 4.88
N ALA A 18 3.62 24.29 5.32
CA ALA A 18 2.25 23.92 5.69
C ALA A 18 1.41 23.53 4.46
N LYS A 19 1.61 24.19 3.31
CA LYS A 19 0.94 23.80 2.06
C LYS A 19 1.33 22.38 1.62
N PHE A 20 2.64 22.08 1.62
CA PHE A 20 3.13 20.74 1.27
C PHE A 20 2.71 19.68 2.29
N ALA A 21 2.68 20.01 3.58
CA ALA A 21 2.18 19.09 4.61
C ALA A 21 0.71 18.74 4.40
N VAL A 22 -0.16 19.71 4.08
CA VAL A 22 -1.57 19.44 3.78
C VAL A 22 -1.71 18.53 2.55
N LEU A 23 -0.94 18.78 1.49
CA LEU A 23 -0.97 17.98 0.27
C LEU A 23 -0.44 16.55 0.51
N ALA A 24 0.61 16.42 1.32
CA ALA A 24 1.12 15.13 1.78
C ALA A 24 0.06 14.37 2.58
N ILE A 25 -0.61 15.02 3.53
CA ILE A 25 -1.68 14.41 4.33
C ILE A 25 -2.81 13.89 3.45
N ILE A 26 -3.26 14.66 2.45
CA ILE A 26 -4.35 14.28 1.54
C ILE A 26 -4.00 13.02 0.73
N ILE A 27 -2.72 12.83 0.37
CA ILE A 27 -2.27 11.67 -0.42
C ILE A 27 -1.91 10.48 0.48
N VAL A 28 -1.20 10.74 1.58
CA VAL A 28 -0.65 9.71 2.46
C VAL A 28 -1.73 9.05 3.29
N ILE A 29 -2.75 9.78 3.78
CA ILE A 29 -3.82 9.16 4.58
C ILE A 29 -4.58 8.08 3.79
N PRO A 30 -5.13 8.33 2.59
CA PRO A 30 -5.80 7.29 1.81
C PRO A 30 -4.90 6.11 1.48
N LEU A 31 -3.62 6.35 1.16
CA LEU A 31 -2.65 5.29 0.89
C LEU A 31 -2.39 4.42 2.13
N ILE A 32 -2.22 5.04 3.30
CA ILE A 32 -2.07 4.29 4.57
C ILE A 32 -3.33 3.48 4.86
N VAL A 33 -4.52 4.07 4.72
CA VAL A 33 -5.78 3.37 4.96
C VAL A 33 -5.95 2.17 4.03
N LEU A 34 -5.66 2.34 2.74
CA LEU A 34 -5.72 1.26 1.75
C LEU A 34 -4.67 0.17 2.05
N GLY A 35 -3.43 0.57 2.36
CA GLY A 35 -2.35 -0.33 2.73
C GLY A 35 -2.69 -1.16 3.97
N LEU A 36 -3.23 -0.52 5.02
CA LEU A 36 -3.68 -1.20 6.24
C LEU A 36 -4.85 -2.15 5.96
N ARG A 37 -5.79 -1.78 5.09
CA ARG A 37 -6.90 -2.66 4.69
C ARG A 37 -6.40 -3.93 4.00
N VAL A 38 -5.51 -3.78 3.02
CA VAL A 38 -4.91 -4.93 2.31
C VAL A 38 -4.07 -5.78 3.26
N PHE A 39 -3.26 -5.16 4.12
CA PHE A 39 -2.45 -5.86 5.12
C PHE A 39 -3.31 -6.66 6.10
N ASN A 40 -4.37 -6.06 6.64
CA ASN A 40 -5.29 -6.75 7.55
C ASN A 40 -6.05 -7.88 6.84
N SER A 41 -6.43 -7.69 5.58
CA SER A 41 -7.06 -8.74 4.76
C SER A 41 -6.11 -9.92 4.57
N LEU A 42 -4.85 -9.66 4.21
CA LEU A 42 -3.85 -10.71 4.02
C LEU A 42 -3.54 -11.44 5.34
N ASN A 43 -3.42 -10.72 6.45
CA ASN A 43 -3.22 -11.35 7.76
C ASN A 43 -4.40 -12.22 8.16
N ALA A 44 -5.65 -11.77 7.95
CA ALA A 44 -6.82 -12.59 8.25
C ALA A 44 -6.84 -13.89 7.43
N SER A 45 -6.46 -13.83 6.14
CA SER A 45 -6.31 -15.03 5.30
C SER A 45 -5.17 -15.94 5.76
N ILE A 46 -4.02 -15.37 6.15
CA ILE A 46 -2.88 -16.12 6.71
C ILE A 46 -3.28 -16.82 8.01
N ASP A 47 -3.99 -16.13 8.90
CA ASP A 47 -4.47 -16.68 10.17
C ASP A 47 -5.47 -17.81 9.96
N THR A 48 -6.32 -17.70 8.93
CA THR A 48 -7.26 -18.77 8.53
C THR A 48 -6.51 -20.01 8.05
N VAL A 49 -5.56 -19.86 7.12
CA VAL A 49 -4.75 -21.00 6.64
C VAL A 49 -3.87 -21.58 7.77
N ALA A 50 -3.42 -20.75 8.71
CA ALA A 50 -2.71 -21.22 9.89
C ALA A 50 -3.61 -22.09 10.79
N GLN A 51 -4.86 -21.70 11.00
CA GLN A 51 -5.85 -22.52 11.72
C GLN A 51 -6.16 -23.83 10.98
N GLU A 52 -6.33 -23.79 9.66
CA GLU A 52 -6.50 -24.98 8.82
C GLU A 52 -5.32 -25.94 8.99
N ARG A 53 -4.07 -25.45 9.03
CA ARG A 53 -2.89 -26.28 9.27
C ARG A 53 -2.92 -26.96 10.65
N VAL A 54 -3.36 -26.26 11.69
CA VAL A 54 -3.56 -26.84 13.03
C VAL A 54 -4.64 -27.92 12.98
N GLY A 55 -5.78 -27.67 12.33
CA GLY A 55 -6.81 -28.68 12.11
C GLY A 55 -6.27 -29.93 11.42
N ARG A 56 -5.39 -29.77 10.41
CA ARG A 56 -4.79 -30.89 9.68
C ARG A 56 -3.88 -31.73 10.58
N GLU A 57 -3.13 -31.10 11.48
CA GLU A 57 -2.33 -31.82 12.47
C GLU A 57 -3.19 -32.68 13.40
N TYR A 58 -4.36 -32.18 13.83
CA TYR A 58 -5.34 -33.00 14.55
C TYR A 58 -5.84 -34.17 13.71
N LEU A 59 -6.11 -33.96 12.41
CA LEU A 59 -6.52 -35.06 11.51
C LEU A 59 -5.45 -36.14 11.41
N GLN A 60 -4.17 -35.76 11.29
CA GLN A 60 -3.06 -36.71 11.25
C GLN A 60 -2.92 -37.52 12.53
N LEU A 61 -3.23 -36.94 13.69
CA LEU A 61 -3.22 -37.65 14.98
C LEU A 61 -4.50 -38.46 15.22
N THR A 62 -5.62 -38.05 14.63
CA THR A 62 -6.91 -38.75 14.78
C THR A 62 -7.02 -39.95 13.85
N THR A 63 -6.38 -39.94 12.67
CA THR A 63 -6.35 -41.09 11.75
C THR A 63 -5.84 -42.39 12.43
N PRO A 64 -4.70 -42.39 13.15
CA PRO A 64 -4.27 -43.54 13.95
C PRO A 64 -5.28 -43.97 15.01
N VAL A 65 -5.94 -43.03 15.71
CA VAL A 65 -6.96 -43.35 16.73
C VAL A 65 -8.13 -44.09 16.09
N MET A 66 -8.65 -43.61 14.96
CA MET A 66 -9.70 -44.28 14.19
C MET A 66 -9.26 -45.67 13.73
N ARG A 67 -8.06 -45.78 13.16
CA ARG A 67 -7.48 -47.05 12.70
C ARG A 67 -7.36 -48.08 13.80
N LEU A 68 -6.72 -47.70 14.90
CA LEU A 68 -6.44 -48.60 16.00
C LEU A 68 -7.73 -48.97 16.75
N SER A 69 -8.72 -48.09 16.82
CA SER A 69 -10.05 -48.41 17.35
C SER A 69 -10.79 -49.43 16.47
N MET A 70 -10.72 -49.30 15.14
CA MET A 70 -11.27 -50.30 14.21
C MET A 70 -10.55 -51.65 14.27
N LEU A 71 -9.22 -51.64 14.48
CA LEU A 71 -8.45 -52.86 14.71
C LEU A 71 -8.86 -53.50 16.04
N GLN A 72 -9.01 -52.71 17.11
CA GLN A 72 -9.43 -53.19 18.42
C GLN A 72 -10.81 -53.83 18.35
N ARG A 73 -11.77 -53.23 17.62
CA ARG A 73 -13.08 -53.82 17.35
C ARG A 73 -12.98 -55.22 16.76
N ALA A 74 -12.20 -55.39 15.70
CA ALA A 74 -12.10 -56.69 15.02
C ALA A 74 -11.34 -57.74 15.83
N VAL A 75 -10.29 -57.34 16.54
CA VAL A 75 -9.57 -58.25 17.43
C VAL A 75 -10.44 -58.67 18.61
N SER A 76 -11.25 -57.76 19.14
CA SER A 76 -12.26 -58.09 20.17
C SER A 76 -13.29 -59.10 19.64
N ASN A 77 -13.74 -58.93 18.39
CA ASN A 77 -14.64 -59.88 17.75
C ASN A 77 -13.99 -61.26 17.57
N ARG A 78 -12.73 -61.32 17.13
CA ARG A 78 -11.96 -62.58 17.01
C ARG A 78 -11.79 -63.28 18.37
N LEU A 79 -11.46 -62.53 19.42
CA LEU A 79 -11.30 -63.07 20.78
C LEU A 79 -12.60 -63.70 21.28
N LEU A 80 -13.73 -62.99 21.13
CA LEU A 80 -15.05 -63.49 21.51
C LEU A 80 -15.54 -64.64 20.60
N ALA A 81 -14.97 -64.79 19.41
CA ALA A 81 -15.18 -65.94 18.53
C ALA A 81 -14.31 -67.16 18.89
N GLY A 82 -13.45 -67.05 19.92
CA GLY A 82 -12.63 -68.16 20.43
C GLY A 82 -11.23 -68.25 19.82
N ASP A 83 -10.76 -67.23 19.10
CA ASP A 83 -9.39 -67.19 18.56
C ASP A 83 -8.38 -66.85 19.66
N ALA A 84 -7.58 -67.84 20.08
CA ALA A 84 -6.57 -67.68 21.11
C ALA A 84 -5.45 -66.70 20.74
N SER A 85 -5.16 -66.52 19.45
CA SER A 85 -4.13 -65.57 18.98
C SER A 85 -4.56 -64.11 19.14
N ALA A 86 -5.88 -63.87 19.22
CA ALA A 86 -6.43 -62.51 19.34
C ALA A 86 -6.07 -61.82 20.67
N ALA A 87 -5.77 -62.57 21.74
CA ALA A 87 -5.42 -61.98 23.03
C ALA A 87 -4.09 -61.19 22.98
N GLN A 88 -3.10 -61.71 22.25
CA GLN A 88 -1.81 -61.04 22.06
C GLN A 88 -1.97 -59.82 21.14
N ASP A 89 -2.68 -59.97 20.03
CA ASP A 89 -3.02 -58.88 19.10
C ASP A 89 -3.76 -57.75 19.83
N MET A 90 -4.68 -58.10 20.75
CA MET A 90 -5.49 -57.16 21.52
C MET A 90 -4.63 -56.32 22.45
N THR A 91 -3.67 -56.95 23.12
CA THR A 91 -2.75 -56.27 24.05
C THR A 91 -1.82 -55.32 23.29
N SER A 92 -1.27 -55.78 22.16
CA SER A 92 -0.39 -54.97 21.31
C SER A 92 -1.12 -53.75 20.73
N ASN A 93 -2.30 -53.96 20.14
CA ASN A 93 -3.09 -52.88 19.55
C ASN A 93 -3.61 -51.89 20.61
N ARG A 94 -3.97 -52.38 21.80
CA ARG A 94 -4.33 -51.53 22.94
C ARG A 94 -3.21 -50.56 23.32
N ALA A 95 -1.97 -51.03 23.44
CA ALA A 95 -0.83 -50.17 23.79
C ALA A 95 -0.61 -49.08 22.72
N GLN A 96 -0.74 -49.44 21.44
CA GLN A 96 -0.65 -48.48 20.33
C GLN A 96 -1.80 -47.46 20.35
N LEU A 97 -3.03 -47.90 20.64
CA LEU A 97 -4.20 -47.02 20.73
C LEU A 97 -4.07 -46.03 21.90
N GLU A 98 -3.61 -46.51 23.06
CA GLU A 98 -3.35 -45.64 24.22
C GLU A 98 -2.28 -44.59 23.89
N THR A 99 -1.24 -44.96 23.13
CA THR A 99 -0.21 -44.03 22.66
C THR A 99 -0.78 -43.00 21.67
N ALA A 100 -1.61 -43.43 20.71
CA ALA A 100 -2.25 -42.53 19.76
C ALA A 100 -3.19 -41.53 20.45
N LEU A 101 -3.98 -41.99 21.43
CA LEU A 101 -4.84 -41.15 22.26
C LEU A 101 -4.04 -40.17 23.13
N ALA A 102 -2.88 -40.58 23.65
CA ALA A 102 -1.99 -39.70 24.39
C ALA A 102 -1.42 -38.60 23.49
N ASN A 103 -0.92 -38.94 22.29
CA ASN A 103 -0.42 -37.96 21.33
C ASN A 103 -1.49 -36.94 20.93
N LEU A 104 -2.74 -37.40 20.73
CA LEU A 104 -3.88 -36.51 20.46
C LEU A 104 -4.18 -35.60 21.66
N ALA A 105 -4.14 -36.12 22.88
CA ALA A 105 -4.33 -35.34 24.10
C ALA A 105 -3.21 -34.30 24.32
N ASP A 106 -1.96 -34.62 23.97
CA ASP A 106 -0.84 -33.69 24.07
C ASP A 106 -0.93 -32.56 23.03
N MET A 107 -1.51 -32.83 21.87
CA MET A 107 -1.87 -31.79 20.89
C MET A 107 -3.01 -30.91 21.41
N ASP A 108 -4.04 -31.53 21.98
CA ASP A 108 -5.20 -30.86 22.58
C ASP A 108 -4.81 -29.95 23.75
N ALA A 109 -3.87 -30.38 24.59
CA ALA A 109 -3.34 -29.56 25.67
C ALA A 109 -2.62 -28.29 25.18
N ARG A 110 -2.06 -28.30 23.96
CA ARG A 110 -1.33 -27.17 23.39
C ARG A 110 -2.22 -26.25 22.55
N GLN A 111 -3.16 -26.81 21.80
CA GLN A 111 -3.93 -26.10 20.78
C GLN A 111 -5.46 -26.20 20.96
N GLY A 112 -5.95 -26.90 21.99
CA GLY A 112 -7.38 -27.17 22.18
C GLY A 112 -8.21 -25.92 22.44
N GLN A 113 -7.62 -24.89 23.05
CA GLN A 113 -8.29 -23.60 23.23
C GLN A 113 -8.54 -22.88 21.89
N GLN A 114 -7.62 -23.01 20.94
CA GLN A 114 -7.74 -22.37 19.63
C GLN A 114 -8.83 -23.02 18.77
N LEU A 115 -9.03 -24.33 18.90
CA LEU A 115 -10.04 -25.10 18.17
C LEU A 115 -11.31 -25.38 18.97
N GLU A 116 -11.46 -24.74 20.14
CA GLU A 116 -12.60 -24.90 21.04
C GLU A 116 -12.94 -26.37 21.34
N THR A 117 -11.94 -27.24 21.47
CA THR A 117 -12.18 -28.69 21.66
C THR A 117 -12.73 -29.03 23.03
N GLU A 118 -12.63 -28.12 24.00
CA GLU A 118 -13.09 -28.28 25.37
C GLU A 118 -12.59 -29.60 25.99
N ASN A 119 -13.50 -30.44 26.47
CA ASN A 119 -13.20 -31.76 27.04
C ASN A 119 -13.45 -32.91 26.03
N ARG A 120 -13.57 -32.64 24.73
CA ARG A 120 -13.93 -33.67 23.73
C ARG A 120 -12.85 -34.75 23.61
N VAL A 121 -11.58 -34.36 23.58
CA VAL A 121 -10.47 -35.32 23.47
C VAL A 121 -10.34 -36.16 24.74
N GLN A 122 -10.47 -35.54 25.92
CA GLN A 122 -10.48 -36.27 27.20
C GLN A 122 -11.64 -37.26 27.27
N ARG A 123 -12.87 -36.83 26.92
CA ARG A 123 -14.04 -37.73 26.89
C ARG A 123 -13.86 -38.88 25.92
N LEU A 124 -13.32 -38.63 24.71
CA LEU A 124 -13.04 -39.68 23.74
C LEU A 124 -12.00 -40.67 24.27
N ARG A 125 -10.94 -40.18 24.93
CA ARG A 125 -9.90 -41.00 25.54
C ARG A 125 -10.45 -41.88 26.67
N GLU A 126 -11.21 -41.28 27.58
CA GLU A 126 -11.81 -41.97 28.73
C GLU A 126 -12.85 -43.01 28.28
N SER A 127 -13.74 -42.66 27.35
CA SER A 127 -14.75 -43.58 26.83
C SER A 127 -14.09 -44.77 26.11
N THR A 128 -13.06 -44.52 25.31
CA THR A 128 -12.30 -45.58 24.62
C THR A 128 -11.57 -46.48 25.61
N ARG A 129 -10.96 -45.92 26.65
CA ARG A 129 -10.28 -46.71 27.70
C ARG A 129 -11.27 -47.57 28.47
N SER A 130 -12.40 -46.99 28.89
CA SER A 130 -13.47 -47.72 29.57
C SER A 130 -14.02 -48.87 28.73
N LEU A 131 -14.16 -48.67 27.41
CA LEU A 131 -14.57 -49.72 26.48
C LEU A 131 -13.51 -50.82 26.37
N MET A 132 -12.22 -50.48 26.30
CA MET A 132 -11.17 -51.49 26.28
C MET A 132 -11.09 -52.31 27.58
N ASP A 133 -11.41 -51.70 28.72
CA ASP A 133 -11.42 -52.35 30.04
C ASP A 133 -12.65 -53.23 30.28
N SER A 134 -13.77 -52.95 29.60
CA SER A 134 -15.01 -53.72 29.74
C SER A 134 -14.95 -55.08 29.03
N ILE A 135 -14.10 -55.23 28.00
CA ILE A 135 -14.04 -56.43 27.17
C ILE A 135 -13.42 -57.60 27.95
N LYS A 136 -14.27 -58.59 28.27
CA LYS A 136 -13.90 -59.84 28.94
C LYS A 136 -14.43 -61.05 28.16
N PRO A 137 -13.79 -62.23 28.29
CA PRO A 137 -14.33 -63.47 27.73
C PRO A 137 -15.76 -63.72 28.23
N GLY A 138 -16.70 -64.04 27.33
CA GLY A 138 -18.09 -64.36 27.67
C GLY A 138 -19.13 -63.25 27.43
N LEU A 139 -18.71 -62.07 26.97
CA LEU A 139 -19.62 -61.01 26.52
C LEU A 139 -20.20 -61.30 25.13
N SER A 140 -21.35 -60.68 24.83
CA SER A 140 -21.98 -60.76 23.51
C SER A 140 -21.12 -60.07 22.44
N GLN A 141 -20.80 -60.79 21.36
CA GLN A 141 -20.06 -60.26 20.20
C GLN A 141 -20.77 -59.04 19.59
N ASP A 142 -22.08 -59.14 19.41
CA ASP A 142 -22.89 -58.08 18.79
C ASP A 142 -22.91 -56.81 19.65
N GLU A 143 -22.97 -56.96 20.97
CA GLU A 143 -22.99 -55.84 21.91
C GLU A 143 -21.64 -55.09 21.91
N VAL A 144 -20.53 -55.83 22.01
CA VAL A 144 -19.18 -55.25 21.97
C VAL A 144 -18.91 -54.59 20.61
N PHE A 145 -19.35 -55.21 19.52
CA PHE A 145 -19.22 -54.64 18.18
C PHE A 145 -20.00 -53.33 18.04
N ALA A 146 -21.22 -53.27 18.58
CA ALA A 146 -22.04 -52.05 18.58
C ALA A 146 -21.41 -50.92 19.42
N GLN A 147 -20.85 -51.23 20.59
CA GLN A 147 -20.16 -50.23 21.43
C GLN A 147 -18.93 -49.62 20.71
N TRP A 148 -18.17 -50.44 19.98
CA TRP A 148 -17.08 -49.94 19.15
C TRP A 148 -17.56 -49.09 17.97
N ASN A 149 -18.71 -49.41 17.37
CA ASN A 149 -19.29 -48.59 16.31
C ASN A 149 -19.68 -47.20 16.84
N GLU A 150 -20.23 -47.13 18.05
CA GLU A 150 -20.55 -45.86 18.71
C GLU A 150 -19.28 -45.04 19.00
N GLN A 151 -18.23 -45.67 19.52
CA GLN A 151 -16.93 -45.00 19.76
C GLN A 151 -16.32 -44.47 18.44
N LEU A 152 -16.42 -45.23 17.34
CA LEU A 152 -15.95 -44.78 16.03
C LEU A 152 -16.79 -43.65 15.46
N ALA A 153 -18.11 -43.66 15.68
CA ALA A 153 -18.98 -42.55 15.33
C ALA A 153 -18.59 -41.27 16.09
N GLN A 154 -18.27 -41.38 17.39
CA GLN A 154 -17.74 -40.27 18.19
C GLN A 154 -16.39 -39.76 17.63
N THR A 155 -15.51 -40.66 17.20
CA THR A 155 -14.23 -40.31 16.57
C THR A 155 -14.45 -39.54 15.26
N LEU A 156 -15.35 -40.01 14.40
CA LEU A 156 -15.70 -39.32 13.13
C LEU A 156 -16.36 -37.96 13.39
N ASN A 157 -17.22 -37.85 14.39
CA ASN A 157 -17.81 -36.58 14.80
C ASN A 157 -16.76 -35.61 15.32
N PHE A 158 -15.73 -36.10 16.01
CA PHE A 158 -14.60 -35.28 16.43
C PHE A 158 -13.76 -34.80 15.24
N ILE A 159 -13.51 -35.65 14.24
CA ILE A 159 -12.86 -35.25 12.97
C ILE A 159 -13.63 -34.10 12.30
N TYR A 160 -14.95 -34.24 12.20
CA TYR A 160 -15.79 -33.18 11.63
C TYR A 160 -15.77 -31.90 12.48
N TYR A 161 -15.80 -32.02 13.81
CA TYR A 161 -15.73 -30.88 14.72
C TYR A 161 -14.44 -30.08 14.51
N VAL A 162 -13.29 -30.76 14.51
CA VAL A 162 -11.98 -30.15 14.25
C VAL A 162 -11.94 -29.49 12.88
N SER A 163 -12.49 -30.14 11.85
CA SER A 163 -12.59 -29.56 10.49
C SER A 163 -13.41 -28.26 10.51
N ALA A 164 -14.53 -28.23 11.23
CA ALA A 164 -15.38 -27.04 11.33
C ALA A 164 -14.73 -25.92 12.13
N THR A 165 -14.15 -26.20 13.31
CA THR A 165 -13.55 -25.18 14.19
C THR A 165 -12.19 -24.67 13.74
N SER A 166 -11.49 -25.42 12.88
CA SER A 166 -10.25 -24.96 12.23
C SER A 166 -10.48 -24.12 10.98
N GLY A 167 -11.73 -23.87 10.60
CA GLY A 167 -12.08 -23.08 9.40
C GLY A 167 -12.04 -23.87 8.09
N MET A 168 -11.55 -25.13 8.09
CA MET A 168 -11.43 -25.96 6.88
C MET A 168 -12.75 -26.14 6.12
N VAL A 169 -13.88 -26.23 6.82
CA VAL A 169 -15.19 -26.38 6.17
C VAL A 169 -15.60 -25.12 5.38
N LEU A 170 -15.03 -23.96 5.72
CA LEU A 170 -15.29 -22.67 5.11
C LEU A 170 -14.21 -22.26 4.10
N ASP A 171 -13.30 -23.18 3.74
CA ASP A 171 -12.20 -22.86 2.83
C ASP A 171 -12.71 -22.35 1.48
N GLU A 172 -12.24 -21.17 1.08
CA GLU A 172 -12.65 -20.50 -0.15
C GLU A 172 -11.90 -21.05 -1.39
N ASP A 173 -10.79 -21.76 -1.19
CA ASP A 173 -10.03 -22.36 -2.27
C ASP A 173 -10.61 -23.72 -2.71
N TYR A 174 -10.80 -23.86 -4.02
CA TYR A 174 -11.45 -25.03 -4.60
C TYR A 174 -10.67 -26.32 -4.34
N ALA A 175 -9.35 -26.32 -4.53
CA ALA A 175 -8.56 -27.54 -4.49
C ALA A 175 -8.50 -28.13 -3.07
N SER A 176 -8.18 -27.26 -2.13
CA SER A 176 -8.11 -27.56 -0.70
C SER A 176 -9.48 -27.91 -0.11
N LEU A 177 -10.57 -27.24 -0.48
CA LEU A 177 -11.93 -27.62 -0.07
C LEU A 177 -12.26 -29.08 -0.40
N PHE A 178 -11.94 -29.54 -1.61
CA PHE A 178 -12.16 -30.94 -2.00
C PHE A 178 -11.23 -31.90 -1.25
N LEU A 179 -9.97 -31.54 -1.01
CA LEU A 179 -9.06 -32.35 -0.22
C LEU A 179 -9.50 -32.46 1.26
N ILE A 180 -10.03 -31.37 1.82
CA ILE A 180 -10.62 -31.33 3.16
C ILE A 180 -11.83 -32.25 3.21
N ASP A 181 -12.77 -32.13 2.27
CA ASP A 181 -13.96 -32.99 2.17
C ASP A 181 -13.60 -34.47 2.05
N LEU A 182 -12.62 -34.79 1.20
CA LEU A 182 -12.09 -36.14 1.03
C LEU A 182 -11.47 -36.67 2.34
N SER A 183 -10.61 -35.88 2.97
CA SER A 183 -9.84 -36.24 4.17
C SER A 183 -10.69 -36.34 5.44
N THR A 184 -11.73 -35.51 5.57
CA THR A 184 -12.49 -35.35 6.83
C THR A 184 -13.82 -36.07 6.82
N ILE A 185 -14.41 -36.31 5.64
CA ILE A 185 -15.76 -36.87 5.53
C ILE A 185 -15.75 -38.14 4.69
N ARG A 186 -15.39 -38.07 3.41
CA ARG A 186 -15.64 -39.19 2.48
C ARG A 186 -14.76 -40.41 2.75
N MET A 187 -13.44 -40.23 2.81
CA MET A 187 -12.53 -41.35 3.05
C MET A 187 -12.68 -41.94 4.46
N PRO A 188 -12.81 -41.16 5.54
CA PRO A 188 -13.08 -41.74 6.86
C PRO A 188 -14.36 -42.58 6.92
N ARG A 189 -15.43 -42.17 6.22
CA ARG A 189 -16.67 -42.95 6.12
C ARG A 189 -16.47 -44.24 5.32
N GLU A 190 -15.77 -44.16 4.21
CA GLU A 190 -15.42 -45.31 3.37
C GLU A 190 -14.57 -46.34 4.14
N ILE A 191 -13.54 -45.85 4.85
CA ILE A 191 -12.70 -46.65 5.73
C ILE A 191 -13.55 -47.32 6.81
N ASN A 192 -14.42 -46.57 7.49
CA ASN A 192 -15.24 -47.10 8.58
C ASN A 192 -16.18 -48.20 8.09
N VAL A 193 -16.88 -48.02 6.98
CA VAL A 193 -17.82 -49.03 6.43
C VAL A 193 -17.06 -50.27 5.95
N ALA A 194 -15.93 -50.11 5.25
CA ALA A 194 -15.07 -51.22 4.84
C ALA A 194 -14.54 -52.00 6.05
N GLY A 195 -14.16 -51.31 7.12
CA GLY A 195 -13.75 -51.95 8.35
C GLY A 195 -14.88 -52.62 9.13
N GLN A 196 -16.13 -52.16 9.01
CA GLN A 196 -17.30 -52.85 9.60
C GLN A 196 -17.54 -54.17 8.86
N ILE A 197 -17.54 -54.13 7.53
CA ILE A 197 -17.64 -55.32 6.67
C ILE A 197 -16.52 -56.31 7.03
N ARG A 198 -15.27 -55.86 7.06
CA ARG A 198 -14.13 -56.67 7.50
C ARG A 198 -14.33 -57.26 8.91
N GLY A 199 -14.79 -56.44 9.85
CA GLY A 199 -15.00 -56.84 11.24
C GLY A 199 -16.02 -57.98 11.39
N ILE A 200 -17.11 -57.93 10.61
CA ILE A 200 -18.09 -59.03 10.51
C ILE A 200 -17.43 -60.28 9.94
N THR A 201 -16.68 -60.15 8.84
CA THR A 201 -16.02 -61.31 8.20
C THR A 201 -14.92 -61.96 9.05
N ALA A 202 -14.29 -61.21 9.96
CA ALA A 202 -13.26 -61.74 10.86
C ALA A 202 -13.82 -62.76 11.87
N GLY A 203 -15.14 -62.75 12.13
CA GLY A 203 -15.81 -63.73 12.98
C GLY A 203 -15.96 -65.12 12.34
N PHE A 204 -15.79 -65.24 11.02
CA PHE A 204 -16.05 -66.49 10.28
C PHE A 204 -14.98 -67.58 10.46
N ILE A 205 -13.91 -67.29 11.21
CA ILE A 205 -12.76 -68.18 11.39
C ILE A 205 -13.10 -69.42 12.25
N ALA A 206 -14.15 -69.35 13.07
CA ALA A 206 -14.57 -70.46 13.94
C ALA A 206 -15.52 -71.49 13.27
N GLY A 207 -15.81 -71.36 11.96
CA GLY A 207 -16.70 -72.27 11.24
C GLY A 207 -18.20 -72.06 11.52
N GLN A 208 -18.56 -71.05 12.31
CA GLN A 208 -19.94 -70.60 12.47
C GLN A 208 -20.35 -69.82 11.21
N GLY A 209 -21.36 -70.31 10.47
CA GLY A 209 -21.89 -69.59 9.31
C GLY A 209 -22.54 -68.25 9.69
N LEU A 210 -22.85 -67.40 8.71
CA LEU A 210 -23.57 -66.14 8.99
C LEU A 210 -24.94 -66.42 9.60
N SER A 211 -25.24 -65.77 10.71
CA SER A 211 -26.61 -65.62 11.20
C SER A 211 -27.46 -64.82 10.20
N VAL A 212 -28.78 -65.02 10.23
CA VAL A 212 -29.72 -64.30 9.34
C VAL A 212 -29.65 -62.78 9.58
N SER A 213 -29.48 -62.35 10.83
CA SER A 213 -29.31 -60.93 11.19
C SER A 213 -27.99 -60.35 10.65
N MET A 214 -26.87 -61.05 10.82
CA MET A 214 -25.57 -60.60 10.30
C MET A 214 -25.55 -60.52 8.77
N ARG A 215 -26.24 -61.45 8.09
CA ARG A 215 -26.37 -61.42 6.63
C ARG A 215 -27.11 -60.16 6.15
N GLY A 216 -28.23 -59.83 6.78
CA GLY A 216 -28.98 -58.61 6.47
C GLY A 216 -28.17 -57.34 6.73
N SER A 217 -27.48 -57.25 7.87
CA SER A 217 -26.58 -56.14 8.19
C SER A 217 -25.44 -56.01 7.18
N LEU A 218 -24.84 -57.13 6.77
CA LEU A 218 -23.75 -57.15 5.80
C LEU A 218 -24.21 -56.66 4.42
N GLU A 219 -25.35 -57.14 3.93
CA GLU A 219 -25.92 -56.68 2.65
C GLU A 219 -26.24 -55.18 2.68
N SER A 220 -26.73 -54.66 3.83
CA SER A 220 -26.95 -53.22 4.02
C SER A 220 -25.63 -52.44 3.96
N LEU A 221 -24.59 -52.90 4.65
CA LEU A 221 -23.28 -52.24 4.66
C LEU A 221 -22.62 -52.23 3.28
N LEU A 222 -22.74 -53.31 2.50
CA LEU A 222 -22.25 -53.37 1.13
C LEU A 222 -22.96 -52.36 0.20
N LYS A 223 -24.25 -52.10 0.40
CA LYS A 223 -24.97 -51.06 -0.33
C LYS A 223 -24.51 -49.66 0.06
N ILE A 224 -24.28 -49.43 1.36
CA ILE A 224 -23.76 -48.15 1.88
C ILE A 224 -22.35 -47.89 1.36
N GLU A 225 -21.47 -48.89 1.32
CA GLU A 225 -20.13 -48.78 0.75
C GLU A 225 -20.17 -48.34 -0.71
N LEU A 226 -21.03 -48.96 -1.54
CA LEU A 226 -21.17 -48.53 -2.93
C LEU A 226 -21.61 -47.07 -3.09
N GLN A 227 -22.48 -46.59 -2.19
CA GLN A 227 -22.89 -45.19 -2.18
C GLN A 227 -21.72 -44.27 -1.82
N PHE A 228 -21.00 -44.57 -0.73
CA PHE A 228 -19.84 -43.77 -0.30
C PHE A 228 -18.73 -43.77 -1.33
N ARG A 229 -18.48 -44.89 -2.00
CA ARG A 229 -17.57 -44.95 -3.14
C ARG A 229 -18.02 -44.05 -4.29
N ALA A 230 -19.28 -44.09 -4.69
CA ALA A 230 -19.77 -43.25 -5.78
C ALA A 230 -19.59 -41.75 -5.46
N GLU A 231 -19.87 -41.39 -4.21
CA GLU A 231 -19.62 -40.06 -3.64
C GLU A 231 -18.13 -39.68 -3.66
N LEU A 232 -17.24 -40.60 -3.29
CA LEU A 232 -15.79 -40.42 -3.31
C LEU A 232 -15.28 -40.18 -4.75
N GLU A 233 -15.66 -41.04 -5.69
CA GLU A 233 -15.27 -40.92 -7.09
C GLU A 233 -15.81 -39.63 -7.73
N GLN A 234 -17.02 -39.21 -7.37
CA GLN A 234 -17.58 -37.94 -7.83
C GLN A 234 -16.75 -36.75 -7.34
N SER A 235 -16.36 -36.75 -6.07
CA SER A 235 -15.51 -35.70 -5.48
C SER A 235 -14.17 -35.60 -6.20
N ILE A 236 -13.52 -36.74 -6.50
CA ILE A 236 -12.27 -36.77 -7.28
C ILE A 236 -12.47 -36.26 -8.71
N ARG A 237 -13.57 -36.62 -9.38
CA ARG A 237 -13.90 -36.10 -10.72
C ARG A 237 -14.07 -34.58 -10.70
N LEU A 238 -14.69 -34.03 -9.66
CA LEU A 238 -14.85 -32.59 -9.48
C LEU A 238 -13.50 -31.90 -9.22
N LEU A 239 -12.64 -32.48 -8.38
CA LEU A 239 -11.28 -31.96 -8.15
C LEU A 239 -10.47 -31.93 -9.47
N LYS A 240 -10.53 -33.01 -10.25
CA LYS A 240 -9.83 -33.14 -11.54
C LYS A 240 -10.18 -32.03 -12.55
N ARG A 241 -11.38 -31.45 -12.47
CA ARG A 241 -11.83 -30.38 -13.37
C ARG A 241 -11.02 -29.10 -13.23
N ARG A 242 -10.55 -28.77 -12.01
CA ARG A 242 -9.82 -27.54 -11.73
C ARG A 242 -8.34 -27.78 -11.40
N SER A 243 -8.02 -28.92 -10.80
CA SER A 243 -6.67 -29.28 -10.35
C SER A 243 -6.32 -30.71 -10.82
N PRO A 244 -6.07 -30.91 -12.12
CA PRO A 244 -5.86 -32.25 -12.69
C PRO A 244 -4.60 -32.95 -12.16
N GLU A 245 -3.53 -32.20 -11.88
CA GLU A 245 -2.28 -32.74 -11.32
C GLU A 245 -2.49 -33.26 -9.89
N LEU A 246 -3.17 -32.46 -9.06
CA LEU A 246 -3.50 -32.83 -7.69
C LEU A 246 -4.44 -34.04 -7.63
N ALA A 247 -5.45 -34.06 -8.50
CA ALA A 247 -6.35 -35.21 -8.63
C ALA A 247 -5.59 -36.47 -9.07
N ALA A 248 -4.63 -36.35 -10.00
CA ALA A 248 -3.81 -37.48 -10.44
C ALA A 248 -2.99 -38.06 -9.28
N ARG A 249 -2.34 -37.20 -8.48
CA ARG A 249 -1.53 -37.61 -7.32
C ARG A 249 -2.28 -38.49 -6.34
N ILE A 250 -3.54 -38.16 -6.03
CA ILE A 250 -4.35 -38.93 -5.07
C ILE A 250 -5.15 -40.07 -5.72
N SER A 251 -5.24 -40.12 -7.05
CA SER A 251 -6.10 -41.07 -7.76
C SER A 251 -5.58 -42.51 -7.73
N ASP A 252 -4.26 -42.72 -7.83
CA ASP A 252 -3.70 -44.07 -7.90
C ASP A 252 -3.93 -44.88 -6.61
N PRO A 253 -3.62 -44.35 -5.40
CA PRO A 253 -3.91 -45.05 -4.15
C PRO A 253 -5.40 -45.38 -3.97
N ILE A 254 -6.28 -44.44 -4.32
CA ILE A 254 -7.73 -44.60 -4.19
C ILE A 254 -8.25 -45.66 -5.16
N THR A 255 -7.77 -45.65 -6.41
CA THR A 255 -8.15 -46.63 -7.43
C THR A 255 -7.68 -48.03 -7.04
N ALA A 256 -6.47 -48.17 -6.52
CA ALA A 256 -5.96 -49.44 -6.01
C ALA A 256 -6.80 -49.96 -4.82
N ALA A 257 -7.17 -49.09 -3.88
CA ALA A 257 -7.97 -49.46 -2.72
C ALA A 257 -9.40 -49.86 -3.09
N THR A 258 -10.06 -49.11 -3.98
CA THR A 258 -11.41 -49.41 -4.47
C THR A 258 -11.45 -50.69 -5.33
N ALA A 259 -10.43 -50.94 -6.14
CA ALA A 259 -10.29 -52.21 -6.86
C ALA A 259 -10.10 -53.42 -5.92
N ALA A 260 -9.35 -53.25 -4.82
CA ALA A 260 -9.25 -54.27 -3.79
C ALA A 260 -10.61 -54.52 -3.11
N MET A 261 -11.38 -53.46 -2.84
CA MET A 261 -12.72 -53.57 -2.27
C MET A 261 -13.69 -54.28 -3.23
N ASP A 262 -13.59 -54.04 -4.54
CA ASP A 262 -14.36 -54.77 -5.56
C ASP A 262 -14.12 -56.27 -5.51
N SER A 263 -12.84 -56.67 -5.49
CA SER A 263 -12.49 -58.09 -5.38
C SER A 263 -13.01 -58.68 -4.07
N PHE A 264 -12.84 -57.99 -2.95
CA PHE A 264 -13.29 -58.44 -1.65
C PHE A 264 -14.82 -58.60 -1.57
N ARG A 265 -15.58 -57.64 -2.12
CA ARG A 265 -17.04 -57.69 -2.22
C ARG A 265 -17.51 -58.85 -3.11
N GLY A 266 -16.83 -59.11 -4.22
CA GLY A 266 -17.12 -60.26 -5.10
C GLY A 266 -16.97 -61.58 -4.36
N ASP A 267 -15.86 -61.76 -3.65
CA ASP A 267 -15.61 -62.94 -2.82
C ASP A 267 -16.65 -63.08 -1.70
N LEU A 268 -17.04 -61.95 -1.08
CA LEU A 268 -18.02 -61.91 -0.02
C LEU A 268 -19.44 -62.27 -0.51
N HIS A 269 -19.84 -61.82 -1.69
CA HIS A 269 -21.10 -62.23 -2.31
C HIS A 269 -21.13 -63.73 -2.63
N ALA A 270 -20.02 -64.30 -3.11
CA ALA A 270 -19.90 -65.75 -3.30
C ALA A 270 -20.02 -66.49 -1.96
N TYR A 271 -19.40 -65.94 -0.91
CA TYR A 271 -19.48 -66.46 0.45
C TYR A 271 -20.88 -66.32 1.08
N VAL A 272 -21.66 -65.29 0.77
CA VAL A 272 -23.03 -65.17 1.31
C VAL A 272 -24.01 -66.14 0.62
N LYS A 273 -23.77 -66.47 -0.66
CA LYS A 273 -24.62 -67.35 -1.47
C LYS A 273 -24.31 -68.85 -1.34
N GLY A 274 -23.10 -69.23 -0.94
CA GLY A 274 -22.71 -70.62 -0.75
C GLY A 274 -23.41 -71.29 0.45
N THR A 275 -23.45 -72.63 0.46
CA THR A 275 -24.11 -73.44 1.50
C THR A 275 -23.14 -74.19 2.42
N GLU A 276 -21.87 -74.36 2.04
CA GLU A 276 -20.83 -75.00 2.84
C GLU A 276 -19.54 -74.16 2.80
N PHE A 277 -18.96 -73.89 3.98
CA PHE A 277 -17.79 -73.02 4.10
C PHE A 277 -16.68 -73.67 4.92
N SER A 278 -15.45 -73.55 4.43
CA SER A 278 -14.27 -73.97 5.18
C SER A 278 -13.67 -72.81 5.98
N VAL A 279 -13.03 -73.14 7.11
CA VAL A 279 -12.25 -72.19 7.91
C VAL A 279 -11.19 -71.48 7.06
N GLN A 280 -10.59 -72.19 6.09
CA GLN A 280 -9.57 -71.65 5.19
C GLN A 280 -10.11 -70.55 4.27
N GLN A 281 -11.35 -70.68 3.79
CA GLN A 281 -12.02 -69.63 3.01
C GLN A 281 -12.31 -68.39 3.87
N GLY A 282 -12.76 -68.58 5.11
CA GLY A 282 -12.98 -67.49 6.07
C GLY A 282 -11.69 -66.71 6.40
N GLN A 283 -10.57 -67.42 6.60
CA GLN A 283 -9.26 -66.81 6.81
C GLN A 283 -8.77 -66.02 5.59
N ALA A 284 -8.90 -66.58 4.39
CA ALA A 284 -8.53 -65.89 3.15
C ALA A 284 -9.37 -64.62 2.93
N LEU A 285 -10.67 -64.68 3.22
CA LEU A 285 -11.58 -63.53 3.14
C LEU A 285 -11.19 -62.44 4.15
N SER A 286 -10.92 -62.82 5.40
CA SER A 286 -10.43 -61.88 6.42
C SER A 286 -9.10 -61.22 6.02
N ALA A 287 -8.18 -61.98 5.40
CA ALA A 287 -6.91 -61.43 4.91
C ALA A 287 -7.11 -60.39 3.80
N ARG A 288 -8.02 -60.64 2.84
CA ARG A 288 -8.38 -59.65 1.81
C ARG A 288 -9.00 -58.40 2.42
N GLY A 289 -9.90 -58.55 3.39
CA GLY A 289 -10.47 -57.40 4.11
C GLY A 289 -9.42 -56.53 4.81
N ASN A 290 -8.35 -57.13 5.34
CA ASN A 290 -7.20 -56.38 5.89
C ASN A 290 -6.46 -55.59 4.81
N VAL A 291 -6.26 -56.17 3.61
CA VAL A 291 -5.62 -55.50 2.47
C VAL A 291 -6.44 -54.29 2.03
N VAL A 292 -7.76 -54.42 1.94
CA VAL A 292 -8.65 -53.30 1.56
C VAL A 292 -8.52 -52.14 2.53
N VAL A 293 -8.69 -52.40 3.83
CA VAL A 293 -8.62 -51.37 4.86
C VAL A 293 -7.22 -50.72 4.88
N SER A 294 -6.15 -51.50 4.72
CA SER A 294 -4.78 -50.98 4.61
C SER A 294 -4.58 -50.08 3.38
N GLY A 295 -5.13 -50.47 2.22
CA GLY A 295 -5.11 -49.66 1.00
C GLY A 295 -5.85 -48.34 1.16
N LEU A 296 -7.03 -48.35 1.78
CA LEU A 296 -7.80 -47.14 2.05
C LEU A 296 -7.08 -46.20 3.03
N TYR A 297 -6.35 -46.73 4.03
CA TYR A 297 -5.50 -45.90 4.90
C TYR A 297 -4.33 -45.26 4.16
N LYS A 298 -3.66 -46.01 3.28
CA LYS A 298 -2.59 -45.43 2.43
C LYS A 298 -3.15 -44.30 1.56
N ALA A 299 -4.33 -44.49 1.00
CA ALA A 299 -5.00 -43.44 0.23
C ALA A 299 -5.37 -42.22 1.10
N GLN A 300 -5.84 -42.43 2.33
CA GLN A 300 -6.09 -41.35 3.29
C GLN A 300 -4.81 -40.57 3.62
N ASP A 301 -3.69 -41.27 3.88
CA ASP A 301 -2.41 -40.63 4.19
C ASP A 301 -1.89 -39.78 3.01
N GLU A 302 -2.07 -40.26 1.78
CA GLU A 302 -1.71 -39.51 0.56
C GLU A 302 -2.60 -38.26 0.37
N ILE A 303 -3.90 -38.36 0.65
CA ILE A 303 -4.81 -37.20 0.62
C ILE A 303 -4.42 -36.18 1.70
N GLN A 304 -4.11 -36.63 2.92
CA GLN A 304 -3.65 -35.75 4.00
C GLN A 304 -2.31 -35.08 3.69
N THR A 305 -1.41 -35.79 3.00
CA THR A 305 -0.13 -35.23 2.55
C THR A 305 -0.33 -34.22 1.44
N ALA A 306 -1.19 -34.52 0.46
CA ALA A 306 -1.57 -33.58 -0.59
C ALA A 306 -2.23 -32.31 -0.02
N LEU A 307 -3.11 -32.47 0.97
CA LEU A 307 -3.73 -31.34 1.68
C LEU A 307 -2.68 -30.49 2.38
N GLN A 308 -1.72 -31.12 3.04
CA GLN A 308 -0.66 -30.41 3.73
C GLN A 308 0.22 -29.59 2.78
N ASP A 309 0.57 -30.15 1.63
CA ASP A 309 1.38 -29.45 0.62
C ASP A 309 0.62 -28.27 0.02
N GLU A 310 -0.68 -28.42 -0.23
CA GLU A 310 -1.56 -27.35 -0.74
C GLU A 310 -1.68 -26.20 0.27
N LEU A 311 -1.97 -26.51 1.55
CA LEU A 311 -2.07 -25.50 2.61
C LEU A 311 -0.75 -24.77 2.85
N ASN A 312 0.38 -25.49 2.80
CA ASN A 312 1.71 -24.86 2.91
C ASN A 312 1.99 -23.92 1.74
N THR A 313 1.71 -24.36 0.51
CA THR A 313 1.91 -23.53 -0.70
C THR A 313 1.07 -22.26 -0.64
N ARG A 314 -0.20 -22.38 -0.23
CA ARG A 314 -1.10 -21.23 -0.05
C ARG A 314 -0.60 -20.29 1.03
N TYR A 315 -0.17 -20.82 2.18
CA TYR A 315 0.38 -20.04 3.27
C TYR A 315 1.60 -19.22 2.82
N ASP A 316 2.57 -19.87 2.16
CA ASP A 316 3.79 -19.22 1.69
C ASP A 316 3.49 -18.15 0.62
N ALA A 317 2.53 -18.41 -0.28
CA ALA A 317 2.09 -17.43 -1.28
C ALA A 317 1.45 -16.19 -0.64
N LEU A 318 0.61 -16.35 0.39
CA LEU A 318 0.00 -15.24 1.12
C LEU A 318 1.04 -14.43 1.91
N VAL A 319 2.01 -15.10 2.56
CA VAL A 319 3.10 -14.44 3.26
C VAL A 319 3.95 -13.63 2.28
N LEU A 320 4.31 -14.21 1.13
CA LEU A 320 5.05 -13.49 0.08
C LEU A 320 4.26 -12.29 -0.46
N GLN A 321 2.97 -12.43 -0.72
CA GLN A 321 2.11 -11.32 -1.14
C GLN A 321 2.10 -10.20 -0.11
N ARG A 322 2.00 -10.53 1.18
CA ARG A 322 2.08 -9.56 2.27
C ARG A 322 3.42 -8.82 2.27
N GLU A 323 4.54 -9.54 2.15
CA GLU A 323 5.88 -8.94 2.10
C GLU A 323 6.04 -8.00 0.90
N VAL A 324 5.54 -8.42 -0.27
CA VAL A 324 5.54 -7.62 -1.50
C VAL A 324 4.69 -6.35 -1.35
N VAL A 325 3.52 -6.43 -0.72
CA VAL A 325 2.67 -5.26 -0.42
C VAL A 325 3.36 -4.30 0.53
N ILE A 326 4.00 -4.81 1.60
CA ILE A 326 4.77 -3.99 2.54
C ILE A 326 5.92 -3.29 1.81
N ALA A 327 6.70 -4.02 1.01
CA ALA A 327 7.81 -3.46 0.25
C ALA A 327 7.34 -2.35 -0.71
N MET A 328 6.23 -2.57 -1.43
CA MET A 328 5.62 -1.54 -2.29
C MET A 328 5.19 -0.30 -1.49
N CYS A 329 4.57 -0.47 -0.32
CA CYS A 329 4.17 0.65 0.53
C CYS A 329 5.38 1.46 1.02
N VAL A 330 6.46 0.78 1.42
CA VAL A 330 7.71 1.43 1.86
C VAL A 330 8.37 2.18 0.70
N ILE A 331 8.51 1.56 -0.47
CA ILE A 331 9.09 2.19 -1.65
C ILE A 331 8.27 3.42 -2.07
N MET A 332 6.94 3.30 -2.13
CA MET A 332 6.05 4.41 -2.45
C MET A 332 6.19 5.55 -1.42
N GLY A 333 6.26 5.23 -0.13
CA GLY A 333 6.49 6.20 0.93
C GLY A 333 7.81 6.94 0.78
N LEU A 334 8.90 6.23 0.45
CA LEU A 334 10.22 6.82 0.19
C LEU A 334 10.23 7.70 -1.06
N LEU A 335 9.56 7.28 -2.14
CA LEU A 335 9.44 8.08 -3.37
C LEU A 335 8.65 9.37 -3.14
N LEU A 336 7.54 9.31 -2.40
CA LEU A 336 6.79 10.49 -2.00
C LEU A 336 7.65 11.42 -1.15
N LEU A 337 8.32 10.89 -0.11
CA LEU A 337 9.20 11.67 0.74
C LEU A 337 10.33 12.35 -0.06
N TYR A 338 10.96 11.63 -0.97
CA TYR A 338 12.00 12.15 -1.85
C TYR A 338 11.46 13.28 -2.75
N ALA A 339 10.31 13.07 -3.41
CA ALA A 339 9.68 14.07 -4.26
C ALA A 339 9.30 15.32 -3.47
N PHE A 340 8.69 15.18 -2.28
CA PHE A 340 8.35 16.28 -1.40
C PHE A 340 9.60 17.07 -0.96
N CYS A 341 10.64 16.38 -0.48
CA CYS A 341 11.89 17.02 -0.07
C CYS A 341 12.59 17.73 -1.23
N SER A 342 12.60 17.13 -2.43
CA SER A 342 13.22 17.70 -3.63
C SER A 342 12.51 18.99 -4.06
N ILE A 343 11.18 18.94 -4.23
CA ILE A 343 10.37 20.09 -4.63
C ILE A 343 10.45 21.22 -3.60
N TYR A 344 10.35 20.89 -2.31
CA TYR A 344 10.46 21.87 -1.23
C TYR A 344 11.82 22.58 -1.24
N ARG A 345 12.91 21.82 -1.41
CA ARG A 345 14.26 22.37 -1.41
C ARG A 345 14.54 23.22 -2.64
N ALA A 346 14.08 22.80 -3.83
CA ALA A 346 14.18 23.57 -5.06
C ALA A 346 13.44 24.91 -4.93
N LEU A 347 12.20 24.89 -4.45
CA LEU A 347 11.39 26.10 -4.29
C LEU A 347 12.00 27.07 -3.27
N ARG A 348 12.48 26.56 -2.13
CA ARG A 348 13.10 27.38 -1.09
C ARG A 348 14.36 28.09 -1.58
N LEU A 349 15.24 27.38 -2.29
CA LEU A 349 16.47 27.96 -2.83
C LEU A 349 16.18 29.13 -3.78
N THR A 350 15.20 28.98 -4.67
CA THR A 350 14.85 30.04 -5.62
C THR A 350 14.18 31.23 -4.93
N ILE A 351 13.29 30.99 -3.97
CA ILE A 351 12.65 32.06 -3.18
C ILE A 351 13.68 32.85 -2.36
N ASP A 352 14.62 32.16 -1.71
CA ASP A 352 15.67 32.81 -0.91
C ASP A 352 16.59 33.66 -1.82
N SER A 353 16.88 33.20 -3.05
CA SER A 353 17.63 33.97 -4.06
C SER A 353 16.88 35.22 -4.51
N LEU A 354 15.59 35.10 -4.84
CA LEU A 354 14.72 36.22 -5.23
C LEU A 354 14.65 37.28 -4.12
N LEU A 355 14.44 36.85 -2.88
CA LEU A 355 14.41 37.74 -1.70
C LEU A 355 15.76 38.43 -1.49
N GLY A 356 16.87 37.72 -1.64
CA GLY A 356 18.21 38.27 -1.50
C GLY A 356 18.51 39.38 -2.51
N VAL A 357 18.19 39.16 -3.80
CA VAL A 357 18.37 40.17 -4.85
C VAL A 357 17.43 41.35 -4.66
N THR A 358 16.16 41.09 -4.33
CA THR A 358 15.18 42.16 -4.06
C THR A 358 15.64 43.06 -2.92
N ARG A 359 16.20 42.49 -1.85
CA ARG A 359 16.73 43.25 -0.71
C ARG A 359 17.93 44.12 -1.12
N ARG A 360 18.86 43.58 -1.90
CA ARG A 360 20.02 44.33 -2.43
C ARG A 360 19.59 45.49 -3.34
N LEU A 361 18.61 45.27 -4.22
CA LEU A 361 18.02 46.36 -5.02
C LEU A 361 17.43 47.45 -4.11
N GLY A 362 16.69 47.07 -3.07
CA GLY A 362 16.12 48.01 -2.10
C GLY A 362 17.17 48.79 -1.30
N GLU A 363 18.37 48.22 -1.12
CA GLU A 363 19.53 48.88 -0.49
C GLU A 363 20.35 49.74 -1.48
N GLY A 364 19.94 49.81 -2.75
CA GLY A 364 20.57 50.64 -3.79
C GLY A 364 21.61 49.94 -4.67
N ASP A 365 21.85 48.64 -4.46
CA ASP A 365 22.73 47.84 -5.32
C ASP A 365 21.99 47.37 -6.57
N LEU A 366 22.01 48.21 -7.61
CA LEU A 366 21.38 47.93 -8.91
C LEU A 366 22.18 46.98 -9.80
N SER A 367 23.32 46.44 -9.32
CA SER A 367 24.11 45.44 -10.04
C SER A 367 23.65 43.99 -9.75
N ALA A 368 22.88 43.78 -8.68
CA ALA A 368 22.41 42.46 -8.29
C ALA A 368 21.40 41.88 -9.29
N ARG A 369 21.60 40.62 -9.69
CA ARG A 369 20.69 39.87 -10.58
C ARG A 369 20.42 38.47 -10.03
N VAL A 370 19.23 37.94 -10.29
CA VAL A 370 18.87 36.56 -9.94
C VAL A 370 19.39 35.62 -11.02
N ALA A 371 20.08 34.57 -10.62
CA ALA A 371 20.47 33.48 -11.52
C ALA A 371 19.22 32.63 -11.86
N VAL A 372 18.85 32.61 -13.15
CA VAL A 372 17.66 31.89 -13.62
C VAL A 372 18.04 30.44 -13.92
N VAL A 373 17.71 29.54 -13.00
CA VAL A 373 18.03 28.10 -13.09
C VAL A 373 16.81 27.25 -13.45
N SER A 374 15.60 27.66 -13.05
CA SER A 374 14.36 26.92 -13.35
C SER A 374 13.79 27.26 -14.73
N LYS A 375 12.80 26.48 -15.16
CA LYS A 375 12.04 26.67 -16.42
C LYS A 375 10.52 26.73 -16.20
N ASP A 376 10.13 26.97 -14.96
CA ASP A 376 8.75 27.02 -14.48
C ASP A 376 8.31 28.46 -14.22
N GLU A 377 7.14 28.67 -13.63
CA GLU A 377 6.59 30.00 -13.33
C GLU A 377 7.51 30.83 -12.42
N VAL A 378 8.43 30.19 -11.69
CA VAL A 378 9.42 30.89 -10.86
C VAL A 378 10.50 31.54 -11.73
N ALA A 379 10.82 30.97 -12.90
CA ALA A 379 11.75 31.55 -13.86
C ALA A 379 11.19 32.85 -14.45
N ASP A 380 9.88 32.90 -14.73
CA ASP A 380 9.20 34.10 -15.23
C ASP A 380 9.29 35.25 -14.22
N ILE A 381 9.11 34.94 -12.92
CA ILE A 381 9.27 35.92 -11.84
C ILE A 381 10.72 36.42 -11.75
N ALA A 382 11.71 35.52 -11.84
CA ALA A 382 13.11 35.89 -11.80
C ALA A 382 13.52 36.77 -12.99
N ASN A 383 13.06 36.44 -14.19
CA ASN A 383 13.26 37.25 -15.39
C ASN A 383 12.61 38.64 -15.26
N GLY A 384 11.38 38.71 -14.76
CA GLY A 384 10.69 39.96 -14.49
C GLY A 384 11.44 40.85 -13.48
N LEU A 385 12.02 40.26 -12.43
CA LEU A 385 12.82 41.00 -11.45
C LEU A 385 14.12 41.54 -12.07
N ASN A 386 14.79 40.76 -12.90
CA ASN A 386 15.99 41.20 -13.61
C ASN A 386 15.68 42.36 -14.58
N LEU A 387 14.57 42.27 -15.32
CA LEU A 387 14.10 43.35 -16.20
C LEU A 387 13.84 44.65 -15.43
N MET A 388 13.20 44.55 -14.26
CA MET A 388 12.97 45.69 -13.38
C MET A 388 14.29 46.29 -12.87
N ALA A 389 15.26 45.45 -12.51
CA ALA A 389 16.59 45.87 -12.09
C ALA A 389 17.33 46.64 -13.20
N ASP A 390 17.25 46.15 -14.44
CA ASP A 390 17.84 46.81 -15.61
C ASP A 390 17.19 48.18 -15.88
N ALA A 391 15.86 48.26 -15.79
CA ALA A 391 15.13 49.52 -15.97
C ALA A 391 15.49 50.56 -14.90
N PHE A 392 15.64 50.15 -13.63
CA PHE A 392 16.08 51.05 -12.56
C PHE A 392 17.52 51.51 -12.75
N ALA A 393 18.44 50.60 -13.09
CA ALA A 393 19.84 50.94 -13.37
C ALA A 393 19.96 51.95 -14.51
N SER A 394 19.19 51.74 -15.59
CA SER A 394 19.14 52.67 -16.73
C SER A 394 18.57 54.04 -16.31
N SER A 395 17.49 54.07 -15.53
CA SER A 395 16.86 55.32 -15.07
C SER A 395 17.80 56.14 -14.18
N ILE A 396 18.53 55.50 -13.26
CA ILE A 396 19.53 56.17 -12.41
C ILE A 396 20.70 56.69 -13.24
N SER A 397 21.19 55.91 -14.21
CA SER A 397 22.26 56.34 -15.12
C SER A 397 21.85 57.55 -15.96
N HIS A 398 20.60 57.58 -16.47
CA HIS A 398 20.05 58.74 -17.16
C HIS A 398 19.98 59.97 -16.25
N MET A 399 19.52 59.81 -15.00
CA MET A 399 19.44 60.92 -14.04
C MET A 399 20.82 61.47 -13.66
N ASP A 400 21.82 60.61 -13.53
CA ASP A 400 23.21 61.00 -13.27
C ASP A 400 23.77 61.82 -14.45
N ARG A 401 23.56 61.34 -15.68
CA ARG A 401 23.94 62.06 -16.91
C ARG A 401 23.26 63.44 -17.00
N THR A 402 21.95 63.52 -16.76
CA THR A 402 21.22 64.79 -16.77
C THR A 402 21.72 65.74 -15.67
N SER A 403 22.15 65.21 -14.52
CA SER A 403 22.76 66.01 -13.45
C SER A 403 24.12 66.58 -13.85
N TYR A 404 24.96 65.82 -14.58
CA TYR A 404 26.20 66.33 -15.17
C TYR A 404 25.93 67.40 -16.22
N GLU A 405 24.98 67.18 -17.12
CA GLU A 405 24.57 68.17 -18.14
C GLU A 405 24.05 69.45 -17.48
N LEU A 406 23.23 69.34 -16.43
CA LEU A 406 22.76 70.49 -15.65
C LEU A 406 23.92 71.23 -14.96
N THR A 407 24.90 70.52 -14.43
CA THR A 407 26.09 71.10 -13.80
C THR A 407 26.95 71.85 -14.83
N ASP A 408 27.14 71.30 -16.04
CA ASP A 408 27.83 71.98 -17.14
C ASP A 408 27.08 73.24 -17.58
N VAL A 409 25.76 73.17 -17.75
CA VAL A 409 24.92 74.33 -18.08
C VAL A 409 25.00 75.40 -17.01
N ALA A 410 24.95 75.03 -15.72
CA ALA A 410 25.08 75.97 -14.61
C ALA A 410 26.47 76.65 -14.61
N SER A 411 27.53 75.91 -14.90
CA SER A 411 28.90 76.46 -15.04
C SER A 411 28.99 77.47 -16.20
N ARG A 412 28.44 77.12 -17.37
CA ARG A 412 28.39 78.02 -18.54
C ARG A 412 27.55 79.27 -18.29
N LEU A 413 26.45 79.13 -17.55
CA LEU A 413 25.62 80.27 -17.13
C LEU A 413 26.40 81.19 -16.20
N GLY A 414 27.13 80.63 -15.22
CA GLY A 414 28.03 81.40 -14.35
C GLY A 414 29.08 82.19 -15.13
N ALA A 415 29.71 81.58 -16.14
CA ALA A 415 30.66 82.27 -17.02
C ALA A 415 29.98 83.38 -17.84
N SER A 416 28.78 83.14 -18.35
CA SER A 416 28.01 84.13 -19.12
C SER A 416 27.58 85.33 -18.26
N ILE A 417 27.18 85.10 -17.01
CA ILE A 417 26.90 86.17 -16.04
C ILE A 417 28.17 86.99 -15.77
N GLY A 418 29.33 86.33 -15.66
CA GLY A 418 30.63 87.00 -15.53
C GLY A 418 30.93 87.93 -16.71
N LEU A 419 30.75 87.45 -17.94
CA LEU A 419 30.91 88.25 -19.16
C LEU A 419 29.91 89.41 -19.22
N ALA A 420 28.63 89.16 -18.94
CA ALA A 420 27.60 90.19 -18.93
C ALA A 420 27.91 91.31 -17.93
N LYS A 421 28.42 90.95 -16.73
CA LYS A 421 28.88 91.93 -15.73
C LYS A 421 30.05 92.77 -16.27
N GLN A 422 31.00 92.16 -16.96
CA GLN A 422 32.11 92.88 -17.58
C GLN A 422 31.62 93.84 -18.68
N SER A 423 30.71 93.40 -19.55
CA SER A 423 30.11 94.25 -20.58
C SER A 423 29.30 95.40 -19.99
N MET A 424 28.53 95.17 -18.92
CA MET A 424 27.83 96.26 -18.23
C MET A 424 28.77 97.30 -17.64
N ASN A 425 29.88 96.88 -17.02
CA ASN A 425 30.89 97.81 -16.52
C ASN A 425 31.52 98.65 -17.64
N ALA A 426 31.78 98.03 -18.80
CA ALA A 426 32.30 98.74 -19.97
C ALA A 426 31.28 99.75 -20.52
N GLN A 427 30.01 99.35 -20.64
CA GLN A 427 28.93 100.23 -21.07
C GLN A 427 28.69 101.39 -20.09
N GLN A 428 28.80 101.15 -18.79
CA GLN A 428 28.75 102.21 -17.78
C GLN A 428 29.88 103.24 -18.00
N ALA A 429 31.11 102.78 -18.22
CA ALA A 429 32.24 103.66 -18.50
C ALA A 429 32.06 104.47 -19.80
N GLU A 430 31.52 103.84 -20.86
CA GLU A 430 31.18 104.54 -22.10
C GLU A 430 30.07 105.58 -21.87
N THR A 431 29.08 105.27 -21.03
CA THR A 431 28.01 106.21 -20.65
C THR A 431 28.57 107.40 -19.86
N GLU A 432 29.56 107.19 -18.98
CA GLU A 432 30.28 108.27 -18.29
C GLU A 432 31.08 109.15 -19.26
N GLN A 433 31.70 108.54 -20.29
CA GLN A 433 32.35 109.30 -21.37
C GLN A 433 31.34 110.11 -22.18
N VAL A 434 30.19 109.55 -22.52
CA VAL A 434 29.11 110.28 -23.21
C VAL A 434 28.61 111.43 -22.35
N ALA A 435 28.41 111.24 -21.04
CA ALA A 435 28.03 112.30 -20.13
C ALA A 435 29.10 113.42 -20.08
N THR A 436 30.37 113.04 -20.09
CA THR A 436 31.50 113.99 -20.16
C THR A 436 31.47 114.78 -21.47
N ALA A 437 31.28 114.11 -22.60
CA ALA A 437 31.17 114.74 -23.92
C ALA A 437 29.95 115.67 -24.01
N ILE A 438 28.81 115.32 -23.40
CA ILE A 438 27.64 116.21 -23.29
C ILE A 438 27.97 117.45 -22.47
N ASN A 439 28.74 117.32 -21.38
CA ASN A 439 29.18 118.46 -20.58
C ASN A 439 30.10 119.40 -21.38
N GLU A 440 31.09 118.85 -22.09
CA GLU A 440 31.95 119.64 -22.98
C GLU A 440 31.15 120.30 -24.12
N MET A 441 30.19 119.58 -24.71
CA MET A 441 29.32 120.11 -25.75
C MET A 441 28.43 121.25 -25.21
N THR A 442 27.93 121.13 -23.98
CA THR A 442 27.13 122.17 -23.32
C THR A 442 27.98 123.42 -23.07
N ALA A 443 29.23 123.26 -22.63
CA ALA A 443 30.17 124.37 -22.47
C ALA A 443 30.47 125.03 -23.83
N SER A 444 30.68 124.25 -24.89
CA SER A 444 30.92 124.77 -26.23
C SER A 444 29.71 125.54 -26.79
N VAL A 445 28.48 125.07 -26.53
CA VAL A 445 27.24 125.80 -26.88
C VAL A 445 27.12 127.12 -26.11
N ALA A 446 27.51 127.15 -24.83
CA ALA A 446 27.55 128.37 -24.03
C ALA A 446 28.58 129.38 -24.58
N ASP A 447 29.78 128.93 -24.95
CA ASP A 447 30.81 129.75 -25.57
C ASP A 447 30.35 130.32 -26.93
N VAL A 448 29.65 129.51 -27.74
CA VAL A 448 29.04 129.97 -29.00
C VAL A 448 27.99 131.04 -28.72
N ALA A 449 27.09 130.83 -27.76
CA ALA A 449 26.07 131.81 -27.40
C ALA A 449 26.69 133.15 -26.95
N GLN A 450 27.72 133.10 -26.10
CA GLN A 450 28.46 134.29 -25.63
C GLN A 450 29.16 135.01 -26.78
N ASN A 451 29.81 134.29 -27.70
CA ASN A 451 30.40 134.89 -28.91
C ASN A 451 29.34 135.52 -29.82
N THR A 452 28.15 134.92 -29.91
CA THR A 452 27.05 135.44 -30.73
C THR A 452 26.48 136.73 -30.13
N GLU A 453 26.36 136.81 -28.81
CA GLU A 453 25.97 138.03 -28.08
C GLU A 453 27.03 139.13 -28.21
N GLY A 454 28.31 138.77 -28.09
CA GLY A 454 29.43 139.69 -28.34
C GLY A 454 29.43 140.24 -29.77
N ALA A 455 29.16 139.39 -30.78
CA ALA A 455 29.05 139.82 -32.18
C ALA A 455 27.84 140.76 -32.41
N ALA A 456 26.71 140.51 -31.73
CA ALA A 456 25.53 141.37 -31.81
C ALA A 456 25.79 142.77 -31.23
N LEU A 457 26.48 142.85 -30.08
CA LEU A 457 26.91 144.12 -29.47
C LEU A 457 27.86 144.91 -30.39
N ALA A 458 28.85 144.24 -30.97
CA ALA A 458 29.78 144.87 -31.91
C ALA A 458 29.07 145.40 -33.17
N ALA A 459 28.06 144.67 -33.67
CA ALA A 459 27.24 145.11 -34.79
C ALA A 459 26.39 146.35 -34.46
N ASP A 460 25.87 146.44 -33.22
CA ASP A 460 25.10 147.60 -32.76
C ASP A 460 25.98 148.86 -32.55
N GLU A 461 27.21 148.68 -32.04
CA GLU A 461 28.21 149.74 -31.97
C GLU A 461 28.57 150.28 -33.37
N ALA A 462 28.81 149.39 -34.34
CA ALA A 462 29.11 149.77 -35.72
C ALA A 462 27.94 150.52 -36.39
N ASN A 463 26.71 150.12 -36.09
CA ASN A 463 25.49 150.80 -36.54
C ASN A 463 25.39 152.22 -35.93
N THR A 464 25.66 152.36 -34.64
CA THR A 464 25.65 153.65 -33.93
C THR A 464 26.73 154.60 -34.47
N ALA A 465 27.94 154.09 -34.72
CA ALA A 465 29.03 154.85 -35.34
C ALA A 465 28.67 155.32 -36.75
N SER A 466 28.04 154.47 -37.55
CA SER A 466 27.59 154.82 -38.92
C SER A 466 26.53 155.92 -38.92
N ARG A 467 25.56 155.90 -37.98
CA ARG A 467 24.53 156.95 -37.86
C ARG A 467 25.13 158.30 -37.43
N ASN A 468 26.11 158.29 -36.54
CA ASN A 468 26.84 159.51 -36.15
C ASN A 468 27.66 160.07 -37.32
N GLY A 469 28.30 159.22 -38.12
CA GLY A 469 28.98 159.61 -39.36
C GLY A 469 28.03 160.28 -40.37
N LEU A 470 26.83 159.71 -40.56
CA LEU A 470 25.82 160.27 -41.47
C LEU A 470 25.36 161.68 -41.06
N ARG A 471 25.22 161.93 -39.75
CA ARG A 471 24.79 163.22 -39.20
C ARG A 471 25.83 164.32 -39.43
N ILE A 472 27.11 164.00 -39.29
CA ILE A 472 28.22 164.94 -39.55
C ILE A 472 28.26 165.31 -41.04
N MET A 473 28.00 164.34 -41.93
CA MET A 473 27.96 164.60 -43.38
C MET A 473 26.86 165.58 -43.79
N HIS A 474 25.66 165.50 -43.20
CA HIS A 474 24.55 166.39 -43.55
C HIS A 474 24.77 167.85 -43.11
N GLN A 475 25.54 168.11 -42.05
CA GLN A 475 25.81 169.47 -41.57
C GLN A 475 26.89 170.21 -42.36
N ALA A 476 27.75 169.49 -43.10
CA ALA A 476 28.87 170.09 -43.83
C ALA A 476 28.53 170.56 -45.26
N HIS A 477 27.32 170.30 -45.78
CA HIS A 477 26.97 170.57 -47.18
C HIS A 477 26.01 171.76 -47.40
N SER A 478 25.72 172.58 -46.37
CA SER A 478 24.77 173.71 -46.47
C SER A 478 25.30 175.09 -46.08
N THR A 479 26.61 175.30 -46.13
CA THR A 479 27.31 176.60 -45.99
C THR A 479 28.61 176.54 -46.76
#